data_AF-A0A422NKC6-F1
#
_entry.id   AF-A0A422NKC6-F1
#
_cell.length_a   1.000
_cell.length_b   1.000
_cell.length_c   1.000
_cell.angle_alpha   90.00
_cell.angle_beta   90.00
_cell.angle_gamma   90.00
#
_symmetry.space_group_name_H-M   'P 1'
#
loop_
_entity.id
_entity.type
_entity.pdbx_description
1 polymer ?
#
loop_
_entity_poly.entity_id
_entity_poly.type
_entity_poly.pdbx_seq_one_letter_code
_entity_poly.pdbx_strand_id
1 'polypeptide(L)'
;MFSRAGPAIASCQWCAFSVLRATLLAFCTLNAVCAFLFAWMMDSTELVVFRIPALERGWDLRVKAKACRRAGLFFIVFLFLILFAPFWSLLRGKCQVISCRLRFHAHRNCRKVVPREQHRLLQFKHSDSEGEELLEC
;
A
#
# COMPACT_ATOMS: atom_id res chain seq x y z
N MET A 1 -38.65 3.28 -7.61
CA MET A 1 -37.64 3.04 -8.67
C MET A 1 -36.24 3.22 -8.08
N PHE A 2 -35.72 2.18 -7.42
CA PHE A 2 -34.39 2.19 -6.82
C PHE A 2 -33.38 1.55 -7.78
N SER A 3 -32.47 2.38 -8.28
CA SER A 3 -31.08 2.10 -8.67
C SER A 3 -30.77 0.73 -9.32
N ARG A 4 -31.03 0.60 -10.62
CA ARG A 4 -30.45 -0.45 -11.49
C ARG A 4 -29.03 -0.14 -11.98
N ALA A 5 -28.46 1.02 -11.62
CA ALA A 5 -27.16 1.49 -12.10
C ALA A 5 -25.96 0.88 -11.34
N GLY A 6 -26.14 0.44 -10.09
CA GLY A 6 -25.08 -0.15 -9.25
C GLY A 6 -24.32 -1.34 -9.88
N PRO A 7 -24.98 -2.37 -10.45
CA PRO A 7 -24.28 -3.54 -10.96
C PRO A 7 -23.50 -3.26 -12.27
N ALA A 8 -23.98 -2.35 -13.11
CA ALA A 8 -23.31 -2.00 -14.36
C ALA A 8 -22.01 -1.20 -14.13
N ILE A 9 -22.04 -0.28 -13.16
CA ILE A 9 -20.87 0.52 -12.77
C ILE A 9 -19.79 -0.37 -12.15
N ALA A 10 -20.19 -1.31 -11.28
CA ALA A 10 -19.27 -2.28 -10.70
C ALA A 10 -18.61 -3.15 -11.79
N SER A 11 -19.40 -3.73 -12.70
CA SER A 11 -18.89 -4.56 -13.81
C SER A 11 -17.86 -3.83 -14.68
N CYS A 12 -18.11 -2.56 -15.02
CA CYS A 12 -17.19 -1.74 -15.80
C CYS A 12 -15.86 -1.48 -15.05
N GLN A 13 -15.91 -1.26 -13.74
CA GLN A 13 -14.70 -1.08 -12.91
C GLN A 13 -13.86 -2.36 -12.81
N TRP A 14 -14.48 -3.53 -12.71
CA TRP A 14 -13.77 -4.81 -12.72
C TRP A 14 -13.09 -5.08 -14.06
N CYS A 15 -13.77 -4.80 -15.18
CA CYS A 15 -13.20 -4.91 -16.52
C CYS A 15 -12.02 -3.94 -16.70
N ALA A 16 -12.17 -2.68 -16.32
CA ALA A 16 -11.11 -1.68 -16.41
C ALA A 16 -9.88 -2.06 -15.55
N PHE A 17 -10.11 -2.54 -14.33
CA PHE A 17 -9.03 -3.01 -13.45
C PHE A 17 -8.32 -4.25 -14.02
N SER A 18 -9.06 -5.17 -14.62
CA SER A 18 -8.50 -6.36 -15.27
C SER A 18 -7.64 -6.02 -16.48
N VAL A 19 -8.15 -5.14 -17.37
CA VAL A 19 -7.41 -4.67 -18.55
C VAL A 19 -6.16 -3.90 -18.13
N LEU A 20 -6.27 -2.97 -17.17
CA LEU A 20 -5.13 -2.22 -16.66
C LEU A 20 -4.05 -3.13 -16.06
N ARG A 21 -4.47 -4.16 -15.33
CA ARG A 21 -3.54 -5.14 -14.76
C ARG A 21 -2.83 -5.94 -15.85
N ALA A 22 -3.56 -6.37 -16.88
CA ALA A 22 -3.00 -7.12 -18.00
C ALA A 22 -2.00 -6.25 -18.80
N THR A 23 -2.31 -4.98 -19.05
CA THR A 23 -1.41 -4.07 -19.74
C THR A 23 -0.16 -3.76 -18.92
N LEU A 24 -0.28 -3.57 -17.61
CA LEU A 24 0.87 -3.38 -16.73
C LEU A 24 1.77 -4.62 -16.66
N LEU A 25 1.20 -5.82 -16.63
CA LEU A 25 1.96 -7.07 -16.69
C LEU A 25 2.69 -7.20 -18.02
N ALA A 26 2.01 -6.99 -19.14
CA ALA A 26 2.61 -7.03 -20.48
C ALA A 26 3.72 -5.97 -20.65
N PHE A 27 3.51 -4.77 -20.12
CA PHE A 27 4.52 -3.73 -20.11
C PHE A 27 5.75 -4.15 -19.30
N CYS A 28 5.55 -4.69 -18.08
CA CYS A 28 6.67 -5.13 -17.24
C CYS A 28 7.42 -6.31 -17.86
N THR A 29 6.73 -7.29 -18.45
CA THR A 29 7.39 -8.43 -19.12
C THR A 29 8.21 -7.96 -20.32
N LEU A 30 7.63 -7.15 -21.20
CA LEU A 30 8.33 -6.62 -22.37
C LEU A 30 9.57 -5.82 -21.96
N ASN A 31 9.46 -4.93 -20.96
CA ASN A 31 10.61 -4.16 -20.50
C ASN A 31 11.68 -5.01 -19.82
N ALA A 32 11.30 -6.04 -19.06
CA ALA A 32 12.26 -6.97 -18.46
C ALA A 32 13.03 -7.75 -19.55
N VAL A 33 12.32 -8.26 -20.56
CA VAL A 33 12.91 -8.96 -21.70
C VAL A 33 13.82 -8.02 -22.51
N CYS A 34 13.36 -6.82 -22.84
CA CYS A 34 14.17 -5.83 -23.54
C CYS A 34 15.42 -5.46 -22.75
N ALA A 35 15.31 -5.21 -21.44
CA ALA A 35 16.46 -4.90 -20.59
C ALA A 35 17.46 -6.06 -20.53
N PHE A 36 16.99 -7.30 -20.50
CA PHE A 36 17.84 -8.49 -20.60
C PHE A 36 18.53 -8.58 -21.96
N LEU A 37 17.79 -8.41 -23.07
CA LEU A 37 18.34 -8.44 -24.42
C LEU A 37 19.37 -7.33 -24.63
N PHE A 38 19.12 -6.11 -24.16
CA PHE A 38 20.08 -5.01 -24.23
C PHE A 38 21.32 -5.30 -23.40
N ALA A 39 21.16 -5.81 -22.17
CA ALA A 39 22.30 -6.21 -21.37
C ALA A 39 23.12 -7.32 -22.04
N TRP A 40 22.46 -8.32 -22.62
CA TRP A 40 23.09 -9.42 -23.34
C TRP A 40 23.83 -8.93 -24.58
N MET A 41 23.20 -8.08 -25.39
CA MET A 41 23.83 -7.51 -26.59
C MET A 41 25.04 -6.64 -26.27
N MET A 42 25.01 -5.91 -25.15
CA MET A 42 26.16 -5.12 -24.71
C MET A 42 27.31 -5.96 -24.14
N ASP A 43 27.02 -7.12 -23.53
CA ASP A 43 28.05 -7.98 -22.90
C ASP A 43 28.64 -9.00 -23.88
N SER A 44 27.83 -9.55 -24.79
CA SER A 44 28.19 -10.74 -25.58
C SER A 44 28.63 -10.47 -27.02
N THR A 45 28.08 -9.45 -27.68
CA THR A 45 28.20 -9.35 -29.16
C THR A 45 29.08 -8.22 -29.67
N GLU A 46 29.72 -7.40 -28.81
CA GLU A 46 30.54 -6.23 -29.19
C GLU A 46 29.99 -5.46 -30.42
N LEU A 47 28.66 -5.35 -30.52
CA LEU A 47 28.01 -4.83 -31.72
C LEU A 47 28.48 -3.41 -32.00
N VAL A 48 28.88 -3.15 -33.25
CA VAL A 48 29.37 -1.85 -33.72
C VAL A 48 28.37 -0.72 -33.41
N VAL A 49 27.06 -1.03 -33.45
CA VAL A 49 25.96 -0.12 -33.12
C VAL A 49 26.05 0.44 -31.68
N PHE A 50 26.53 -0.36 -30.73
CA PHE A 50 26.73 0.10 -29.35
C PHE A 50 28.14 0.68 -29.12
N ARG A 51 29.12 0.27 -29.94
CA ARG A 51 30.52 0.71 -29.80
C ARG A 51 30.77 2.14 -30.29
N ILE A 52 30.16 2.55 -31.41
CA ILE A 52 30.32 3.90 -31.97
C ILE A 52 29.86 4.98 -30.96
N PRO A 53 28.63 4.92 -30.41
CA PRO A 53 28.18 5.91 -29.43
C PRO A 53 28.93 5.80 -28.09
N ALA A 54 29.44 4.62 -27.75
CA ALA A 54 30.22 4.42 -26.54
C ALA A 54 31.59 5.09 -26.62
N LEU A 55 32.27 5.00 -27.77
CA LEU A 55 33.53 5.70 -28.00
C LEU A 55 33.34 7.21 -28.05
N GLU A 56 32.32 7.68 -28.78
CA GLU A 56 32.03 9.12 -28.91
C GLU A 56 31.67 9.78 -27.57
N ARG A 57 31.07 9.04 -26.65
CA ARG A 57 30.65 9.55 -25.32
C ARG A 57 31.52 9.08 -24.16
N GLY A 58 32.61 8.34 -24.43
CA GLY A 58 33.47 7.76 -23.39
C GLY A 58 32.73 6.81 -22.42
N TRP A 59 31.69 6.11 -22.90
CA TRP A 59 30.89 5.22 -22.06
C TRP A 59 31.52 3.84 -21.93
N ASP A 60 31.59 3.35 -20.70
CA ASP A 60 31.88 1.94 -20.45
C ASP A 60 30.62 1.08 -20.67
N LEU A 61 30.63 0.28 -21.74
CA LEU A 61 29.55 -0.63 -22.12
C LEU A 61 29.23 -1.63 -21.02
N ARG A 62 30.21 -2.07 -20.22
CA ARG A 62 29.99 -3.01 -19.10
C ARG A 62 29.19 -2.36 -17.98
N VAL A 63 29.44 -1.09 -17.69
CA VAL A 63 28.68 -0.32 -16.69
C VAL A 63 27.23 -0.15 -17.15
N LYS A 64 27.01 0.12 -18.44
CA LYS A 64 25.66 0.21 -19.01
C LYS A 64 24.93 -1.13 -19.06
N ALA A 65 25.62 -2.22 -19.36
CA ALA A 65 25.05 -3.56 -19.31
C ALA A 65 24.62 -3.93 -17.88
N LYS A 66 25.41 -3.55 -16.85
CA LYS A 66 25.02 -3.69 -15.45
C LYS A 66 23.80 -2.84 -15.10
N ALA A 67 23.74 -1.60 -15.58
CA ALA A 67 22.58 -0.73 -15.38
C ALA A 67 21.30 -1.31 -16.03
N CYS A 68 21.38 -1.84 -17.25
CA CYS A 68 20.26 -2.53 -17.91
C CYS A 68 19.83 -3.79 -17.13
N ARG A 69 20.77 -4.60 -16.63
CA ARG A 69 20.45 -5.74 -15.75
C ARG A 69 19.70 -5.31 -14.50
N ARG A 70 20.15 -4.25 -13.83
CA ARG A 70 19.45 -3.69 -12.66
C ARG A 70 18.07 -3.17 -13.02
N ALA A 71 17.90 -2.47 -14.14
CA ALA A 71 16.60 -2.02 -14.61
C ALA A 71 15.65 -3.20 -14.87
N GLY A 72 16.14 -4.27 -15.52
CA GLY A 72 15.38 -5.51 -15.72
C GLY A 72 14.92 -6.15 -14.40
N LEU A 73 15.78 -6.19 -13.39
CA LEU A 73 15.42 -6.67 -12.04
C LEU A 73 14.28 -5.85 -11.42
N PHE A 74 14.29 -4.52 -11.58
CA PHE A 74 13.19 -3.69 -11.08
C PHE A 74 11.86 -4.04 -11.77
N PHE A 75 11.85 -4.24 -13.09
CA PHE A 75 10.64 -4.67 -13.81
C PHE A 75 10.14 -6.05 -13.36
N ILE A 76 11.05 -6.98 -13.04
CA ILE A 76 10.69 -8.29 -12.47
C ILE A 76 10.05 -8.11 -11.08
N VAL A 77 10.62 -7.26 -10.21
CA VAL A 77 10.05 -6.95 -8.90
C VAL A 77 8.66 -6.32 -9.05
N PHE A 78 8.48 -5.37 -9.95
CA PHE A 78 7.17 -4.79 -10.24
C PHE A 78 6.17 -5.83 -10.75
N LEU A 79 6.62 -6.76 -11.59
CA LEU A 79 5.77 -7.85 -12.06
C LEU A 79 5.27 -8.73 -10.90
N PHE A 80 6.15 -9.10 -9.97
CA PHE A 80 5.75 -9.81 -8.76
C PHE A 80 4.78 -8.97 -7.90
N LEU A 81 5.07 -7.69 -7.68
CA LEU A 81 4.17 -6.80 -6.93
C LEU A 81 2.78 -6.73 -7.55
N ILE A 82 2.68 -6.58 -8.88
CA ILE A 82 1.40 -6.58 -9.60
C ILE A 82 0.73 -7.93 -9.41
N LEU A 83 1.45 -9.05 -9.59
CA LEU A 83 0.92 -10.40 -9.43
C LEU A 83 0.36 -10.63 -8.02
N PHE A 84 1.06 -10.20 -6.97
CA PHE A 84 0.69 -10.38 -5.57
C PHE A 84 -0.27 -9.31 -5.02
N ALA A 85 -0.50 -8.20 -5.72
CA ALA A 85 -1.42 -7.15 -5.31
C ALA A 85 -2.83 -7.62 -4.86
N PRO A 86 -3.52 -8.58 -5.54
CA PRO A 86 -4.85 -9.02 -5.12
C PRO A 86 -4.78 -9.91 -3.88
N PHE A 87 -3.68 -10.65 -3.69
CA PHE A 87 -3.44 -11.41 -2.47
C PHE A 87 -3.21 -10.47 -1.28
N TRP A 88 -2.47 -9.38 -1.50
CA TRP A 88 -2.22 -8.36 -0.47
C TRP A 88 -3.48 -7.59 -0.08
N SER A 89 -4.36 -7.27 -1.04
CA SER A 89 -5.64 -6.63 -0.75
C SER A 89 -6.59 -7.54 0.03
N LEU A 90 -6.61 -8.84 -0.28
CA LEU A 90 -7.34 -9.86 0.48
C LEU A 90 -6.84 -9.99 1.93
N LEU A 91 -5.52 -10.05 2.12
CA LEU A 91 -4.89 -10.08 3.45
C LEU A 91 -5.18 -8.82 4.25
N ARG A 92 -5.06 -7.64 3.63
CA ARG A 92 -5.32 -6.35 4.29
C ARG A 92 -6.79 -6.22 4.71
N GLY A 93 -7.73 -6.65 3.86
CA GLY A 93 -9.16 -6.66 4.18
C GLY A 93 -9.48 -7.53 5.40
N LYS A 94 -8.94 -8.76 5.45
CA LYS A 94 -9.10 -9.64 6.62
C LYS A 94 -8.45 -9.07 7.88
N CYS A 95 -7.23 -8.54 7.78
CA CYS A 95 -6.54 -7.93 8.92
C CYS A 95 -7.29 -6.72 9.46
N GLN A 96 -7.88 -5.89 8.60
CA GLN A 96 -8.64 -4.71 9.03
C GLN A 96 -9.88 -5.12 9.82
N VAL A 97 -10.63 -6.12 9.35
CA VAL A 97 -11.79 -6.68 10.07
C VAL A 97 -11.38 -7.28 11.42
N ILE A 98 -10.27 -8.01 11.47
CA ILE A 98 -9.74 -8.58 12.71
C ILE A 98 -9.32 -7.46 13.68
N SER A 99 -8.63 -6.42 13.19
CA SER A 99 -8.24 -5.28 14.03
C SER A 99 -9.44 -4.50 14.57
N CYS A 100 -10.51 -4.36 13.78
CA CYS A 100 -11.75 -3.74 14.20
C CYS A 100 -12.44 -4.60 15.28
N ARG A 101 -12.46 -5.93 15.10
CA ARG A 101 -12.99 -6.87 16.11
C ARG A 101 -12.18 -6.82 17.41
N LEU A 102 -10.85 -6.78 17.33
CA LEU A 102 -9.96 -6.64 18.48
C LEU A 102 -10.20 -5.32 19.23
N ARG A 103 -10.26 -4.19 18.50
CA ARG A 103 -10.60 -2.89 19.09
C ARG A 103 -11.98 -2.89 19.76
N PHE A 104 -12.98 -3.48 19.10
CA PHE A 104 -14.32 -3.60 19.65
C PHE A 104 -14.34 -4.46 20.93
N HIS A 105 -13.60 -5.58 20.94
CA HIS A 105 -13.45 -6.42 22.12
C HIS A 105 -12.72 -5.70 23.27
N ALA A 106 -11.64 -4.98 22.97
CA ALA A 106 -10.91 -4.17 23.94
C ALA A 106 -11.84 -3.11 24.57
N HIS A 107 -12.61 -2.40 23.74
CA HIS A 107 -13.55 -1.39 24.22
C HIS A 107 -14.68 -1.99 25.08
N ARG A 108 -15.17 -3.19 24.73
CA ARG A 108 -16.18 -3.90 25.53
C ARG A 108 -15.63 -4.37 26.88
N ASN A 109 -14.37 -4.78 26.94
CA ASN A 109 -13.71 -5.15 28.19
C ASN A 109 -13.40 -3.92 29.05
N CYS A 110 -12.92 -2.80 28.48
CA CYS A 110 -12.72 -1.57 29.24
C CYS A 110 -14.04 -1.05 29.85
N ARG A 111 -15.16 -1.16 29.12
CA ARG A 111 -16.48 -0.77 29.64
C ARG A 111 -16.98 -1.65 30.80
N LYS A 112 -16.47 -2.89 30.92
CA LYS A 112 -16.73 -3.77 32.08
C LYS A 112 -15.80 -3.49 33.26
N VAL A 113 -14.62 -2.92 33.01
CA VAL A 113 -13.58 -2.67 34.01
C VAL A 113 -13.67 -1.26 34.60
N VAL A 114 -14.40 -0.31 33.98
CA VAL A 114 -14.81 0.92 34.65
C VAL A 114 -15.80 0.55 35.77
N PRO A 115 -15.39 0.56 37.04
CA PRO A 115 -16.26 0.17 38.14
C PRO A 115 -17.29 1.29 38.33
N ARG A 116 -18.53 0.90 38.63
CA ARG A 116 -19.64 1.76 39.04
C ARG A 116 -19.33 2.75 40.19
N GLU A 117 -18.15 2.65 40.81
CA GLU A 117 -17.66 3.46 41.93
C GLU A 117 -17.46 4.95 41.60
N GLN A 118 -17.16 5.33 40.35
CA GLN A 118 -16.97 6.75 39.99
C GLN A 118 -18.27 7.57 40.02
N HIS A 119 -19.44 6.93 39.99
CA HIS A 119 -20.71 7.65 40.06
C HIS A 119 -21.04 8.13 41.49
N ARG A 120 -20.44 7.52 42.53
CA ARG A 120 -20.55 8.00 43.93
C ARG A 120 -19.56 9.11 44.25
N LEU A 121 -18.35 9.07 43.70
CA LEU A 121 -17.32 10.09 43.95
C LEU A 121 -17.64 11.47 43.35
N LEU A 122 -18.37 11.51 42.23
CA LEU A 122 -18.86 12.78 41.65
C LEU A 122 -20.09 13.35 42.36
N GLN A 123 -20.90 12.53 43.05
CA GLN A 123 -21.97 13.04 43.91
C GLN A 123 -21.43 13.59 45.25
N PHE A 124 -20.34 13.03 45.78
CA PHE A 124 -19.76 13.51 47.04
C PHE A 124 -19.13 14.90 46.91
N LYS A 125 -18.53 15.23 45.75
CA LYS A 125 -17.86 16.53 45.53
C LYS A 125 -18.82 17.72 45.32
N HIS A 126 -20.14 17.51 45.36
CA HIS A 126 -21.12 18.58 45.22
C HIS A 126 -21.87 18.91 46.52
N SER A 127 -21.53 18.26 47.65
CA SER A 127 -22.15 18.55 48.95
C SER A 127 -21.28 19.37 49.92
N ASP A 128 -20.02 19.66 49.59
CA ASP A 128 -19.11 20.37 50.51
C ASP A 128 -18.96 21.87 50.19
N SER A 129 -19.93 22.49 49.49
CA SER A 129 -19.86 23.91 49.09
C SER A 129 -21.13 24.69 49.44
N GLU A 130 -21.70 24.46 50.62
CA GLU A 130 -22.68 25.37 51.23
C GLU A 130 -22.32 25.56 52.71
N GLY A 131 -21.37 26.45 53.01
CA GLY A 131 -20.97 26.65 54.41
C GLY A 131 -19.82 27.62 54.68
N GLU A 132 -19.76 28.77 54.01
CA GLU A 132 -18.96 29.96 54.34
C GLU A 132 -19.46 31.01 53.34
N GLU A 133 -20.21 32.05 53.69
CA GLU A 133 -19.74 33.25 54.39
C GLU A 133 -20.97 34.02 54.94
N LEU A 134 -21.03 34.21 56.25
CA LEU A 134 -21.88 35.20 56.90
C LEU A 134 -21.13 35.71 58.13
N LEU A 135 -20.43 36.84 57.99
CA LEU A 135 -20.06 37.86 59.00
C LEU A 135 -18.74 38.52 58.63
N GLU A 136 -18.79 39.78 58.18
CA GLU A 136 -17.93 40.84 58.71
C GLU A 136 -18.50 42.24 58.37
N CYS A 137 -18.84 42.96 59.45
CA CYS A 137 -19.15 44.40 59.63
C CYS A 137 -20.30 45.05 58.84
#